data_AF-A0A2M6Y1N9-F1
#
_entry.id   AF-A0A2M6Y1N9-F1
#
_cell.length_a   1.000
_cell.length_b   1.000
_cell.length_c   1.000
_cell.angle_alpha   90.00
_cell.angle_beta   90.00
_cell.angle_gamma   90.00
#
_symmetry.space_group_name_H-M   'P 1'
#
loop_
_entity.id
_entity.type
_entity.pdbx_description
1 polymer ?
#
loop_
_entity_poly.entity_id
_entity_poly.type
_entity_poly.pdbx_seq_one_letter_code
_entity_poly.pdbx_strand_id
1 'polypeptide(L)'
;WNTAAYNGWLERVAGSDLGIAPEEFIKLKSEEIGRITAEKLLNGWKQRIEELGENAFGDMVRFISLRVIDHHWKDHLLNLDIMREGIGLRGYAQKDPVAEYKMEAFAMFENMLNRVKSEVLEFVFHMQVLTKHPSPRPTMDPAHFGEEVQKPGKPKKRKNKIGPNDPCPCGSGKKYKKCCGKIV
;
A
#
# COMPACT_ATOMS: atom_id res chain seq x y z
N TRP A 1 -21.04 -25.96 -3.23
CA TRP A 1 -19.74 -25.29 -3.44
C TRP A 1 -19.91 -24.15 -4.42
N ASN A 2 -19.31 -22.99 -4.17
CA ASN A 2 -19.26 -21.88 -5.12
C ASN A 2 -17.82 -21.73 -5.61
N THR A 3 -17.48 -22.38 -6.72
CA THR A 3 -16.12 -22.39 -7.29
C THR A 3 -15.67 -20.98 -7.70
N ALA A 4 -16.59 -20.15 -8.21
CA ALA A 4 -16.27 -18.79 -8.62
C ALA A 4 -15.87 -17.91 -7.42
N ALA A 5 -16.62 -18.00 -6.32
CA ALA A 5 -16.27 -17.29 -5.08
C ALA A 5 -14.94 -17.79 -4.50
N TYR A 6 -14.67 -19.09 -4.59
CA TYR A 6 -13.42 -19.67 -4.12
C TYR A 6 -12.22 -19.19 -4.93
N ASN A 7 -12.30 -19.27 -6.26
CA ASN A 7 -11.24 -18.79 -7.14
C ASN A 7 -11.03 -17.28 -6.99
N GLY A 8 -12.10 -16.49 -6.89
CA GLY A 8 -11.97 -15.05 -6.64
C GLY A 8 -11.37 -14.71 -5.26
N TRP A 9 -11.54 -15.58 -4.25
CA TRP A 9 -10.78 -15.46 -3.00
C TRP A 9 -9.31 -15.80 -3.21
N LEU A 10 -8.99 -16.89 -3.90
CA LEU A 10 -7.62 -17.32 -4.12
C LEU A 10 -6.82 -16.35 -5.00
N GLU A 11 -7.44 -15.76 -6.02
CA GLU A 11 -6.85 -14.72 -6.85
C GLU A 11 -6.49 -13.48 -6.04
N ARG A 12 -7.37 -13.03 -5.14
CA ARG A 12 -7.06 -11.89 -4.25
C ARG A 12 -5.95 -12.19 -3.27
N VAL A 13 -5.85 -13.41 -2.76
CA VAL A 13 -4.84 -13.75 -1.74
C VAL A 13 -3.49 -14.09 -2.37
N ALA A 14 -3.49 -14.82 -3.49
CA ALA A 14 -2.29 -15.44 -4.05
C ALA A 14 -2.00 -15.06 -5.50
N GLY A 15 -2.84 -14.23 -6.12
CA GLY A 15 -2.68 -13.82 -7.52
C GLY A 15 -2.89 -14.94 -8.54
N SER A 16 -3.45 -16.08 -8.14
CA SER A 16 -3.68 -17.24 -9.01
C SER A 16 -4.98 -17.97 -8.65
N ASP A 17 -5.61 -18.61 -9.63
CA ASP A 17 -6.77 -19.48 -9.42
C ASP A 17 -6.34 -20.89 -8.98
N LEU A 18 -7.25 -21.85 -8.80
CA LEU A 18 -6.83 -23.25 -8.56
C LEU A 18 -6.45 -24.00 -9.85
N GLY A 19 -6.87 -23.52 -11.02
CA GLY A 19 -6.73 -24.23 -12.29
C GLY A 19 -7.60 -25.50 -12.39
N ILE A 20 -8.61 -25.64 -11.53
CA ILE A 20 -9.55 -26.77 -11.53
C ILE A 20 -10.86 -26.32 -12.18
N ALA A 21 -11.37 -27.12 -13.13
CA ALA A 21 -12.64 -26.85 -13.78
C ALA A 21 -13.80 -26.90 -12.76
N PRO A 22 -14.85 -26.06 -12.89
CA PRO A 22 -15.97 -26.05 -11.95
C PRO A 22 -16.63 -27.42 -11.74
N GLU A 23 -16.70 -28.22 -12.80
CA GLU A 23 -17.28 -29.57 -12.80
C GLU A 23 -16.48 -30.58 -11.97
N GLU A 24 -15.17 -30.42 -11.92
CA GLU A 24 -14.27 -31.24 -11.11
C GLU A 24 -14.25 -30.75 -9.67
N PHE A 25 -14.28 -29.44 -9.46
CA PHE A 25 -14.27 -28.83 -8.13
C PHE A 25 -15.46 -29.29 -7.27
N ILE A 26 -16.66 -29.39 -7.86
CA ILE A 26 -17.87 -29.81 -7.13
C ILE A 26 -17.78 -31.27 -6.66
N LYS A 27 -16.97 -32.10 -7.32
CA LYS A 27 -16.77 -33.52 -6.97
C LYS A 27 -15.79 -33.71 -5.81
N LEU A 28 -14.98 -32.70 -5.50
CA LEU A 28 -13.97 -32.78 -4.46
C LEU A 28 -14.57 -32.55 -3.06
N LYS A 29 -13.96 -33.20 -2.07
CA LYS A 29 -14.27 -32.95 -0.66
C LYS A 29 -13.56 -31.69 -0.18
N SER A 30 -14.10 -31.06 0.87
CA SER A 30 -13.53 -29.86 1.51
C SER A 30 -12.05 -30.02 1.88
N GLU A 31 -11.71 -31.16 2.47
CA GLU A 31 -10.34 -31.47 2.91
C GLU A 31 -9.37 -31.52 1.72
N GLU A 32 -9.82 -32.09 0.61
CA GLU A 32 -9.02 -32.23 -0.60
C GLU A 32 -8.79 -30.88 -1.28
N ILE A 33 -9.83 -30.03 -1.37
CA ILE A 33 -9.68 -28.65 -1.84
C ILE A 33 -8.68 -27.89 -0.98
N GLY A 34 -8.77 -28.04 0.35
CA GLY A 34 -7.83 -27.43 1.29
C GLY A 34 -6.39 -27.88 1.06
N ARG A 35 -6.17 -29.17 0.85
CA ARG A 35 -4.85 -29.76 0.57
C ARG A 35 -4.24 -29.24 -0.72
N ILE A 36 -4.98 -29.28 -1.83
CA ILE A 36 -4.50 -28.78 -3.14
C ILE A 36 -4.16 -27.29 -3.05
N THR A 37 -5.00 -26.52 -2.37
CA THR A 37 -4.77 -25.08 -2.18
C THR A 37 -3.51 -24.83 -1.36
N ALA A 38 -3.32 -25.55 -0.25
CA ALA A 38 -2.13 -25.43 0.58
C ALA A 38 -0.86 -25.78 -0.20
N GLU A 39 -0.87 -26.87 -0.99
CA GLU A 39 0.24 -27.24 -1.86
C GLU A 39 0.57 -26.13 -2.88
N LYS A 40 -0.45 -25.53 -3.51
CA LYS A 40 -0.25 -24.42 -4.46
C LYS A 40 0.36 -23.20 -3.78
N LEU A 41 -0.17 -22.78 -2.63
CA LEU A 41 0.36 -21.65 -1.86
C LEU A 41 1.79 -21.89 -1.38
N LEU A 42 2.12 -23.10 -0.95
CA LEU A 42 3.48 -23.48 -0.55
C LEU A 42 4.46 -23.41 -1.74
N ASN A 43 4.03 -23.83 -2.92
CA ASN A 43 4.85 -23.72 -4.13
C ASN A 43 5.09 -22.26 -4.51
N GLY A 44 4.04 -21.43 -4.49
CA GLY A 44 4.19 -19.98 -4.68
C GLY A 44 5.12 -19.36 -3.64
N TRP A 45 5.01 -19.76 -2.36
CA TRP A 45 5.89 -19.29 -1.30
C TRP A 45 7.37 -19.63 -1.56
N LYS A 46 7.67 -20.86 -2.00
CA LYS A 46 9.03 -21.28 -2.37
C LYS A 46 9.58 -20.47 -3.54
N GLN A 47 8.77 -20.23 -4.57
CA GLN A 47 9.16 -19.41 -5.71
C GLN A 47 9.54 -17.99 -5.27
N ARG A 48 8.81 -17.41 -4.32
CA ARG A 48 9.11 -16.07 -3.77
C ARG A 48 10.42 -16.05 -2.98
N ILE A 49 10.73 -17.11 -2.23
CA ILE A 49 12.04 -17.25 -1.56
C ILE A 49 13.17 -17.27 -2.59
N GLU A 50 13.00 -17.98 -3.70
CA GLU A 50 14.00 -18.07 -4.78
C GLU A 50 14.18 -16.73 -5.50
N GLU A 51 13.08 -16.01 -5.79
CA GLU A 51 13.09 -14.71 -6.46
C GLU A 51 13.76 -13.60 -5.62
N LEU A 52 13.51 -13.56 -4.31
CA LEU A 52 14.00 -12.50 -3.42
C LEU A 52 15.30 -12.86 -2.69
N GLY A 53 15.58 -14.14 -2.53
CA GLY A 53 16.61 -14.67 -1.62
C GLY A 53 16.10 -14.80 -0.17
N GLU A 54 16.59 -15.82 0.52
CA GLU A 54 16.10 -16.25 1.84
C GLU A 54 16.13 -15.14 2.92
N ASN A 55 17.24 -14.41 3.02
CA ASN A 55 17.39 -13.34 4.02
C ASN A 55 16.43 -12.18 3.75
N ALA A 56 16.40 -11.67 2.52
CA ALA A 56 15.54 -10.54 2.15
C ALA A 56 14.06 -10.90 2.26
N PHE A 57 13.69 -12.12 1.87
CA PHE A 57 12.33 -12.64 2.04
C PHE A 57 11.95 -12.75 3.52
N GLY A 58 12.83 -13.28 4.37
CA GLY A 58 12.60 -13.38 5.81
C GLY A 58 12.38 -12.01 6.47
N ASP A 59 13.25 -11.03 6.18
CA ASP A 59 13.13 -9.67 6.68
C ASP A 59 11.84 -9.00 6.20
N MET A 60 11.47 -9.20 4.94
CA MET A 60 10.23 -8.71 4.36
C MET A 60 9.01 -9.31 5.08
N VAL A 61 8.93 -10.63 5.22
CA VAL A 61 7.81 -11.30 5.89
C VAL A 61 7.70 -10.85 7.33
N ARG A 62 8.82 -10.71 8.04
CA ARG A 62 8.86 -10.20 9.41
C ARG A 62 8.31 -8.78 9.49
N PHE A 63 8.78 -7.89 8.62
CA PHE A 63 8.32 -6.50 8.57
C PHE A 63 6.82 -6.40 8.27
N ILE A 64 6.34 -7.11 7.25
CA ILE A 64 4.92 -7.13 6.87
C ILE A 64 4.08 -7.67 8.03
N SER A 65 4.48 -8.79 8.62
CA SER A 65 3.74 -9.43 9.72
C SER A 65 3.58 -8.50 10.92
N LEU A 66 4.69 -7.87 11.36
CA LEU A 66 4.65 -6.92 12.48
C LEU A 66 3.75 -5.73 12.17
N ARG A 67 3.86 -5.15 10.96
CA ARG A 67 3.04 -4.01 10.56
C ARG A 67 1.54 -4.33 10.51
N VAL A 68 1.18 -5.48 9.94
CA VAL A 68 -0.21 -5.91 9.81
C VAL A 68 -0.79 -6.25 11.19
N ILE A 69 -0.05 -6.98 12.03
CA ILE A 69 -0.46 -7.28 13.41
C ILE A 69 -0.67 -5.99 14.21
N ASP A 70 0.28 -5.07 14.18
CA ASP A 70 0.18 -3.80 14.92
C ASP A 70 -1.02 -2.96 14.49
N HIS A 71 -1.34 -2.93 13.20
CA HIS A 71 -2.51 -2.22 12.69
C HIS A 71 -3.81 -2.83 13.21
N HIS A 72 -4.01 -4.14 12.97
CA HIS A 72 -5.23 -4.84 13.38
C HIS A 72 -5.40 -4.91 14.89
N TRP A 73 -4.30 -5.01 15.64
CA TRP A 73 -4.34 -5.04 17.10
C TRP A 73 -4.80 -3.71 17.69
N LYS A 74 -4.31 -2.57 17.18
CA LYS A 74 -4.78 -1.24 17.61
C LYS A 74 -6.27 -1.06 17.33
N ASP A 75 -6.71 -1.45 16.14
CA ASP A 75 -8.12 -1.39 15.76
C ASP A 75 -8.97 -2.33 16.64
N HIS A 76 -8.45 -3.52 16.97
CA HIS A 76 -9.13 -4.45 17.87
C HIS A 76 -9.28 -3.89 19.29
N LEU A 77 -8.23 -3.29 19.86
CA LEU A 77 -8.30 -2.64 21.18
C LEU A 77 -9.35 -1.53 21.20
N LEU A 78 -9.35 -0.66 20.19
CA LEU A 78 -10.37 0.39 20.06
C LEU A 78 -11.79 -0.20 19.99
N ASN A 79 -11.97 -1.26 19.22
CA ASN A 79 -13.27 -1.92 19.12
C ASN A 79 -13.72 -2.58 20.43
N LEU A 80 -12.79 -3.14 21.21
CA LEU A 80 -13.07 -3.67 22.55
C LEU A 80 -13.49 -2.58 23.53
N ASP A 81 -12.86 -1.41 23.46
CA ASP A 81 -13.22 -0.26 24.29
C ASP A 81 -14.65 0.21 23.99
N ILE A 82 -15.00 0.37 22.70
CA ILE A 82 -16.36 0.72 22.26
C ILE A 82 -17.39 -0.31 22.71
N MET A 83 -17.06 -1.61 22.56
CA MET A 83 -17.95 -2.69 23.00
C MET A 83 -18.18 -2.65 24.51
N ARG A 84 -17.12 -2.41 25.29
CA ARG A 84 -17.20 -2.33 26.74
C ARG A 84 -18.10 -1.20 27.21
N GLU A 85 -18.08 -0.05 26.54
CA GLU A 85 -19.02 1.05 26.80
C GLU A 85 -20.48 0.66 26.50
N GLY A 86 -20.71 -0.12 25.44
CA GLY A 86 -22.04 -0.60 25.04
C GLY A 86 -22.61 -1.76 25.87
N ILE A 87 -21.78 -2.49 26.63
CA ILE A 87 -22.21 -3.69 27.37
C ILE A 87 -23.24 -3.37 28.47
N GLY A 88 -23.22 -2.14 29.00
CA GLY A 88 -24.16 -1.68 30.02
C GLY A 88 -25.61 -1.71 29.56
N LEU A 89 -25.86 -1.51 28.27
CA LEU A 89 -27.19 -1.57 27.67
C LEU A 89 -27.71 -3.01 27.50
N ARG A 90 -26.83 -4.02 27.58
CA ARG A 90 -27.21 -5.44 27.45
C ARG A 90 -27.68 -6.08 28.75
N GLY A 91 -27.40 -5.46 29.90
CA GLY A 91 -27.94 -5.90 31.20
C GLY A 91 -29.48 -5.88 31.25
N TYR A 92 -30.13 -5.07 30.39
CA TYR A 92 -31.60 -5.06 30.26
C TYR A 92 -32.18 -6.36 29.68
N ALA A 93 -31.37 -7.18 29.01
CA ALA A 93 -31.79 -8.44 28.39
C ALA A 93 -31.75 -9.64 29.36
N GLN A 94 -31.53 -9.43 30.66
CA GLN A 94 -31.38 -10.48 31.69
C GLN A 94 -30.27 -11.52 31.40
N LYS A 95 -29.39 -11.23 30.44
CA LYS A 95 -28.17 -12.01 30.18
C LYS A 95 -27.01 -11.45 30.99
N ASP A 96 -26.07 -12.30 31.37
CA ASP A 96 -24.83 -11.88 32.04
C ASP A 96 -23.98 -11.03 31.08
N PRO A 97 -23.80 -9.72 31.35
CA PRO A 97 -23.05 -8.82 30.48
C PRO A 97 -21.59 -9.25 30.30
N VAL A 98 -20.99 -9.86 31.33
CA VAL A 98 -19.58 -10.29 31.27
C VAL A 98 -19.41 -11.49 30.35
N ALA A 99 -20.34 -12.44 30.38
CA ALA A 99 -20.33 -13.59 29.49
C ALA A 99 -20.50 -13.17 28.02
N GLU A 100 -21.45 -12.29 27.72
CA GLU A 100 -21.69 -11.78 26.38
C GLU A 100 -20.48 -10.99 25.84
N TYR A 101 -19.87 -10.14 26.68
CA TYR A 101 -18.63 -9.44 26.33
C TYR A 101 -17.53 -10.42 25.91
N LYS A 102 -17.28 -11.46 26.72
CA LYS A 102 -16.23 -12.44 26.42
C LYS A 102 -16.48 -13.18 25.11
N MET A 103 -17.72 -13.62 24.87
CA MET A 103 -18.06 -14.35 23.64
C MET A 103 -17.86 -13.47 22.40
N GLU A 104 -18.34 -12.24 22.44
CA GLU A 104 -18.24 -11.34 21.29
C GLU A 104 -16.82 -10.82 21.08
N ALA A 105 -16.12 -10.47 22.16
CA ALA A 105 -14.70 -10.10 22.11
C ALA A 105 -13.85 -11.22 21.50
N PHE A 106 -14.10 -12.47 21.88
CA PHE A 106 -13.40 -13.62 21.30
C PHE A 106 -13.72 -13.78 19.81
N ALA A 107 -14.99 -13.69 19.41
CA ALA A 107 -15.37 -13.74 18.00
C ALA A 107 -14.71 -12.62 17.17
N MET A 108 -14.60 -11.41 17.73
CA MET A 108 -13.87 -10.30 17.10
C MET A 108 -12.38 -10.58 16.97
N PHE A 109 -11.77 -11.18 17.99
CA PHE A 109 -10.36 -11.58 17.97
C PHE A 109 -10.08 -12.65 16.91
N GLU A 110 -10.92 -13.68 16.80
CA GLU A 110 -10.79 -14.70 15.75
C GLU A 110 -10.90 -14.08 14.35
N ASN A 111 -11.85 -13.16 14.16
CA ASN A 111 -12.00 -12.42 12.91
C ASN A 111 -10.78 -11.56 12.60
N MET A 112 -10.21 -10.87 13.60
CA MET A 112 -8.97 -10.11 13.47
C MET A 112 -7.81 -11.02 13.05
N LEU A 113 -7.62 -12.17 13.71
CA LEU A 113 -6.57 -13.13 13.36
C LEU A 113 -6.70 -13.63 11.93
N ASN A 114 -7.92 -13.90 11.46
CA ASN A 114 -8.17 -14.33 10.08
C ASN A 114 -7.82 -13.23 9.07
N ARG A 115 -8.16 -11.97 9.37
CA ARG A 115 -7.77 -10.81 8.53
C ARG A 115 -6.27 -10.65 8.46
N VAL A 116 -5.58 -10.71 9.60
CA VAL A 116 -4.10 -10.66 9.65
C VAL A 116 -3.49 -11.74 8.77
N LYS A 117 -3.95 -12.99 8.88
CA LYS A 117 -3.45 -14.10 8.05
C LYS A 117 -3.64 -13.84 6.56
N SER A 118 -4.85 -13.43 6.15
CA SER A 118 -5.15 -13.17 4.73
C SER A 118 -4.34 -12.00 4.18
N GLU A 119 -4.23 -10.91 4.94
CA GLU A 119 -3.54 -9.69 4.49
C GLU A 119 -2.02 -9.90 4.42
N VAL A 120 -1.43 -10.64 5.36
CA VAL A 120 0.01 -11.02 5.27
C VAL A 120 0.26 -11.83 3.99
N LEU A 121 -0.59 -12.82 3.69
CA LEU A 121 -0.44 -13.61 2.47
C LEU A 121 -0.59 -12.74 1.21
N GLU A 122 -1.62 -11.89 1.18
CA GLU A 122 -1.87 -10.97 0.07
C GLU A 122 -0.65 -10.07 -0.20
N PHE A 123 -0.07 -9.46 0.83
CA PHE A 123 1.14 -8.67 0.68
C PHE A 123 2.33 -9.50 0.17
N VAL A 124 2.55 -10.69 0.71
CA VAL A 124 3.68 -11.54 0.30
C VAL A 124 3.59 -11.93 -1.18
N PHE A 125 2.39 -12.24 -1.67
CA PHE A 125 2.16 -12.65 -3.06
C PHE A 125 2.07 -11.48 -4.04
N HIS A 126 1.54 -10.32 -3.65
CA HIS A 126 1.34 -9.19 -4.57
C HIS A 126 2.48 -8.16 -4.57
N MET A 127 3.34 -8.15 -3.55
CA MET A 127 4.40 -7.15 -3.47
C MET A 127 5.44 -7.33 -4.57
N GLN A 128 5.52 -6.37 -5.49
CA GLN A 128 6.61 -6.32 -6.46
C GLN A 128 7.83 -5.70 -5.81
N VAL A 129 8.88 -6.50 -5.58
CA VAL A 129 10.18 -5.95 -5.19
C VAL A 129 10.77 -5.29 -6.43
N LEU A 130 10.79 -3.95 -6.43
CA LEU A 130 11.68 -3.22 -7.33
C LEU A 130 13.11 -3.56 -6.90
N THR A 131 13.70 -4.58 -7.50
CA THR A 131 15.15 -4.78 -7.49
C THR A 131 15.73 -3.62 -8.28
N LYS A 132 15.84 -2.48 -7.61
CA LYS A 132 16.72 -1.41 -8.05
C LYS A 132 18.11 -2.01 -7.92
N HIS A 133 18.60 -2.67 -8.98
CA HIS A 133 20.03 -2.77 -9.19
C HIS A 133 20.54 -1.36 -8.92
N PRO A 134 21.43 -1.14 -7.94
CA PRO A 134 22.09 0.13 -7.85
C PRO A 134 22.79 0.26 -9.21
N SER A 135 22.21 1.06 -10.11
CA SER A 135 22.95 1.64 -11.21
C SER A 135 24.25 2.12 -10.56
N PRO A 136 25.42 1.68 -11.06
CA PRO A 136 26.68 2.10 -10.48
C PRO A 136 26.55 3.59 -10.30
N ARG A 137 26.53 4.06 -9.04
CA ARG A 137 26.68 5.50 -8.82
C ARG A 137 27.95 5.79 -9.58
N PRO A 138 27.95 6.68 -10.59
CA PRO A 138 29.20 7.02 -11.25
C PRO A 138 30.15 7.35 -10.11
N THR A 139 31.18 6.53 -9.94
CA THR A 139 32.25 6.77 -8.99
C THR A 139 32.75 8.14 -9.39
N MET A 140 32.43 9.14 -8.59
CA MET A 140 33.03 10.45 -8.77
C MET A 140 34.49 10.22 -8.43
N ASP A 141 35.30 9.97 -9.47
CA ASP A 141 36.74 9.90 -9.34
C ASP A 141 37.19 11.19 -8.64
N PRO A 142 37.85 11.11 -7.47
CA PRO A 142 38.37 12.30 -6.80
C PRO A 142 39.50 12.99 -7.58
N ALA A 143 39.88 12.47 -8.75
CA ALA A 143 41.06 12.86 -9.52
C ALA A 143 40.77 13.83 -10.69
N HIS A 144 39.61 14.50 -10.73
CA HIS A 144 39.35 15.62 -11.66
C HIS A 144 39.11 16.94 -10.92
N PHE A 145 39.95 17.21 -9.91
CA PHE A 145 40.19 18.58 -9.43
C PHE A 145 41.32 19.21 -10.28
N GLY A 146 40.96 19.70 -11.47
CA GLY A 146 41.86 20.43 -12.36
C GLY A 146 41.14 20.89 -13.64
N GLU A 147 40.65 22.13 -13.63
CA GLU A 147 40.22 23.03 -14.74
C GLU A 147 39.77 22.38 -16.07
N GLU A 148 38.50 22.46 -16.48
CA GLU A 148 37.84 23.69 -16.95
C GLU A 148 36.38 23.79 -16.47
N VAL A 149 36.12 24.78 -15.62
CA VAL A 149 34.75 25.21 -15.31
C VAL A 149 34.24 26.07 -16.46
N GLN A 150 33.41 25.50 -17.32
CA GLN A 150 32.50 26.31 -18.13
C GLN A 150 31.64 27.15 -17.18
N LYS A 151 31.93 28.46 -17.17
CA LYS A 151 31.22 29.44 -16.35
C LYS A 151 29.71 29.25 -16.53
N PRO A 152 28.91 29.30 -15.44
CA PRO A 152 27.46 29.20 -15.55
C PRO A 152 26.99 30.25 -16.54
N GLY A 153 26.25 29.82 -17.56
CA GLY A 153 25.57 30.72 -18.46
C GLY A 153 24.82 31.75 -17.62
N LYS A 154 25.17 33.04 -17.78
CA LYS A 154 24.51 34.15 -17.08
C LYS A 154 23.00 33.91 -17.13
N PRO A 155 22.24 34.08 -16.03
CA PRO A 155 20.79 34.00 -16.10
C PRO A 155 20.35 34.96 -17.21
N LYS A 156 19.66 34.44 -18.23
CA LYS A 156 19.11 35.28 -19.30
C LYS A 156 18.20 36.31 -18.63
N LYS A 157 18.71 37.54 -18.45
CA LYS A 157 17.90 38.68 -18.04
C LYS A 157 16.72 38.71 -19.02
N ARG A 158 15.50 38.46 -18.53
CA ARG A 158 14.28 38.74 -19.31
C ARG A 158 14.38 40.20 -19.73
N LYS A 159 14.67 40.45 -21.00
CA LYS A 159 14.74 41.81 -21.52
C LYS A 159 13.34 42.39 -21.43
N ASN A 160 13.26 43.50 -20.69
CA ASN A 160 12.19 44.50 -20.68
C ASN A 160 10.85 44.07 -20.05
N LYS A 161 10.79 44.11 -18.72
CA LYS A 161 9.51 44.43 -18.05
C LYS A 161 9.25 45.92 -18.27
N ILE A 162 8.23 46.27 -19.05
CA ILE A 162 7.76 47.65 -19.19
C ILE A 162 7.32 48.16 -17.82
N GLY A 163 7.94 49.25 -17.36
CA GLY A 163 7.63 49.88 -16.09
C GLY A 163 6.30 50.65 -16.13
N PRO A 164 5.60 50.83 -15.00
CA PRO A 164 4.31 51.53 -14.95
C PRO A 164 4.34 52.97 -15.52
N ASN A 165 5.48 53.65 -15.51
CA ASN A 165 5.62 55.02 -16.02
C ASN A 165 6.23 55.10 -17.42
N ASP A 166 6.65 53.97 -18.03
CA ASP A 166 7.28 53.95 -19.36
C ASP A 166 6.26 54.31 -20.46
N PRO A 167 6.72 54.78 -21.63
CA PRO A 167 5.85 55.01 -22.78
C PRO A 167 5.09 53.74 -23.14
N CYS A 168 3.77 53.85 -23.31
CA CYS A 168 2.94 52.69 -23.60
C CYS A 168 3.20 52.16 -25.02
N PRO A 169 3.45 50.84 -25.20
CA PRO A 169 3.84 50.27 -26.49
C PRO A 169 2.71 50.26 -27.54
N CYS A 170 1.47 50.60 -27.16
CA CYS A 170 0.33 50.69 -28.10
C CYS A 170 0.32 51.96 -28.96
N GLY A 171 1.36 52.81 -28.87
CA GLY A 171 1.47 54.03 -29.68
C GLY A 171 0.61 55.20 -29.20
N SER A 172 -0.02 55.11 -28.02
CA SER A 172 -0.93 56.13 -27.51
C SER A 172 -0.28 57.42 -27.00
N GLY A 173 1.06 57.46 -26.92
CA GLY A 173 1.83 58.58 -26.36
C GLY A 173 1.70 58.78 -24.83
N LYS A 174 0.93 57.93 -24.13
CA LYS A 174 0.68 58.01 -22.68
C LYS A 174 1.59 57.05 -21.91
N LYS A 175 1.79 57.30 -20.59
CA LYS A 175 2.48 56.37 -19.67
C LYS A 175 1.71 55.05 -19.52
N TYR A 176 2.39 53.91 -19.41
CA TYR A 176 1.81 52.57 -19.40
C TYR A 176 0.66 52.40 -18.38
N LYS A 177 0.84 52.83 -17.13
CA LYS A 177 -0.20 52.78 -16.06
C LYS A 177 -1.45 53.62 -16.33
N LYS A 178 -1.36 54.59 -17.24
CA LYS A 178 -2.49 55.44 -17.65
C LYS A 178 -3.12 54.98 -18.97
N CYS A 179 -2.65 53.87 -19.55
CA CYS A 179 -3.14 53.30 -20.80
C CYS A 179 -3.33 51.78 -20.65
N CYS A 180 -2.54 50.93 -21.32
CA CYS A 180 -2.72 49.47 -21.30
C CYS A 180 -2.50 48.81 -19.93
N GLY A 181 -1.81 49.49 -19.01
CA GLY A 181 -1.61 49.04 -17.62
C GLY A 181 -2.55 49.71 -16.62
N LYS A 182 -3.62 50.38 -17.06
CA LYS A 182 -4.61 50.99 -16.17
C LYS A 182 -5.52 49.89 -15.63
N ILE A 183 -5.42 49.62 -14.33
CA ILE A 183 -6.41 48.78 -13.62
C ILE A 183 -7.63 49.68 -13.42
N VAL A 184 -8.78 49.24 -13.93
CA VAL A 184 -10.08 49.90 -13.73
C VAL A 184 -10.64 49.49 -12.38
#